data_AF-A0A0H5Q9L6-F1
#
_entry.id   AF-A0A0H5Q9L6-F1
#
_cell.length_a   1.000
_cell.length_b   1.000
_cell.length_c   1.000
_cell.angle_alpha   90.00
_cell.angle_beta   90.00
_cell.angle_gamma   90.00
#
_symmetry.space_group_name_H-M   'P 1'
#
loop_
_entity.id
_entity.type
_entity.pdbx_description
1 polymer ?
#
loop_
_entity_poly.entity_id
_entity_poly.type
_entity_poly.pdbx_seq_one_letter_code
_entity_poly.pdbx_strand_id
1 'polypeptide(L)'
;MPYVNDFIKVDLIGDCYQQNEIWNTGFKLAKIGVGDISEANLKKVAEEVAAVWETFFTKPNSVGGPIFSSNYRTTEVKASHVGTNGKVVGNTYTHFYGAPIVGKGSGFDNPAPQTAMVGSFRSNKQRGPGSQGRMYLPGLGAFIGDDGLVSEDSIRKLANQFNAFINGVNDITDGIGNSFTVILASSVGNGVEKDVTQTGIDRKVDTQRRRANGLTSDYLTNEVNI
;
A
#
# COMPACT_ATOMS: atom_id res chain seq x y z
N MET A 1 -9.42 -18.12 -14.64
CA MET A 1 -10.81 -17.62 -14.68
C MET A 1 -10.77 -16.10 -14.69
N PRO A 2 -11.72 -15.42 -15.36
CA PRO A 2 -11.67 -13.97 -15.54
C PRO A 2 -12.16 -13.19 -14.30
N TYR A 3 -11.70 -11.95 -14.17
CA TYR A 3 -12.34 -10.90 -13.37
C TYR A 3 -13.65 -10.46 -14.01
N VAL A 4 -14.50 -9.78 -13.23
CA VAL A 4 -15.84 -9.37 -13.69
C VAL A 4 -15.72 -8.23 -14.68
N ASN A 5 -14.89 -7.24 -14.36
CA ASN A 5 -14.60 -6.09 -15.22
C ASN A 5 -13.10 -5.85 -15.30
N ASP A 6 -12.74 -4.92 -16.16
CA ASP A 6 -11.42 -4.32 -16.17
C ASP A 6 -11.27 -3.38 -14.96
N PHE A 7 -10.05 -3.23 -14.45
CA PHE A 7 -9.75 -2.36 -13.32
C PHE A 7 -8.37 -1.74 -13.46
N ILE A 8 -8.09 -0.70 -12.68
CA ILE A 8 -6.76 -0.10 -12.58
C ILE A 8 -6.05 -0.73 -11.38
N LYS A 9 -4.88 -1.31 -11.60
CA LYS A 9 -3.95 -1.69 -10.53
C LYS A 9 -3.03 -0.52 -10.24
N VAL A 10 -2.97 -0.09 -8.98
CA VAL A 10 -2.07 0.95 -8.53
C VAL A 10 -0.98 0.33 -7.67
N ASP A 11 0.28 0.54 -8.06
CA ASP A 11 1.47 0.12 -7.31
C ASP A 11 2.22 1.39 -6.84
N LEU A 12 2.41 1.49 -5.53
CA LEU A 12 3.27 2.46 -4.85
C LEU A 12 4.62 1.78 -4.64
N ILE A 13 5.69 2.38 -5.16
CA ILE A 13 7.00 1.73 -5.25
C ILE A 13 8.05 2.67 -4.68
N GLY A 14 9.00 2.07 -3.97
CA GLY A 14 10.08 2.80 -3.36
C GLY A 14 11.25 1.93 -3.00
N ASP A 15 12.21 2.54 -2.34
CA ASP A 15 13.40 1.88 -1.87
C ASP A 15 13.60 2.08 -0.37
N CYS A 16 14.41 1.21 0.22
CA CYS A 16 14.90 1.33 1.58
C CYS A 16 16.34 0.86 1.74
N TYR A 17 16.94 1.16 2.89
CA TYR A 17 18.33 0.79 3.22
C TYR A 17 19.34 1.29 2.20
N GLN A 18 19.30 2.58 1.85
CA GLN A 18 20.19 3.18 0.85
C GLN A 18 20.11 2.47 -0.52
N GLN A 19 18.90 2.14 -0.97
CA GLN A 19 18.63 1.46 -2.26
C GLN A 19 19.00 -0.03 -2.31
N ASN A 20 19.39 -0.63 -1.18
CA ASN A 20 19.68 -2.06 -1.14
C ASN A 20 18.42 -2.94 -1.17
N GLU A 21 17.24 -2.37 -0.91
CA GLU A 21 15.97 -3.07 -1.01
C GLU A 21 14.91 -2.21 -1.71
N ILE A 22 14.07 -2.86 -2.52
CA ILE A 22 12.88 -2.27 -3.12
C ILE A 22 11.66 -2.75 -2.34
N TRP A 23 10.80 -1.82 -1.96
CA TRP A 23 9.48 -2.13 -1.43
C TRP A 23 8.41 -1.72 -2.44
N ASN A 24 7.32 -2.47 -2.47
CA ASN A 24 6.13 -2.11 -3.21
C ASN A 24 4.88 -2.49 -2.42
N THR A 25 3.81 -1.73 -2.64
CA THR A 25 2.48 -2.00 -2.12
C THR A 25 1.44 -1.46 -3.08
N GLY A 26 0.18 -1.88 -2.97
CA GLY A 26 -0.80 -1.47 -3.95
C GLY A 26 -2.22 -1.86 -3.63
N PHE A 27 -3.12 -1.33 -4.45
CA PHE A 27 -4.56 -1.54 -4.38
C PHE A 27 -5.14 -1.50 -5.79
N LYS A 28 -6.45 -1.72 -5.90
CA LYS A 28 -7.17 -1.77 -7.18
C LYS A 28 -8.28 -0.73 -7.17
N LEU A 29 -8.51 -0.13 -8.32
CA LEU A 29 -9.58 0.84 -8.54
C LEU A 29 -10.54 0.36 -9.63
N ALA A 30 -11.84 0.46 -9.39
CA ALA A 30 -12.85 0.46 -10.44
C ALA A 30 -13.17 1.90 -10.84
N LYS A 31 -13.47 2.10 -12.13
CA LYS A 31 -14.10 3.32 -12.61
C LYS A 31 -15.61 3.19 -12.43
N ILE A 32 -16.24 4.18 -11.80
CA ILE A 32 -17.69 4.27 -11.66
C ILE A 32 -18.22 5.14 -12.80
N GLY A 33 -19.06 4.57 -13.66
CA GLY A 33 -19.67 5.27 -14.80
C GLY A 33 -19.39 4.59 -16.14
N VAL A 34 -19.61 5.33 -17.23
CA VAL A 34 -19.44 4.83 -18.60
C VAL A 34 -18.09 5.29 -19.15
N GLY A 35 -17.42 4.42 -19.91
CA GLY A 35 -16.24 4.75 -20.72
C GLY A 35 -14.98 4.01 -20.31
N ASP A 36 -14.07 3.85 -21.26
CA ASP A 36 -12.89 2.99 -21.14
C ASP A 36 -11.85 3.53 -20.15
N ILE A 37 -10.97 2.63 -19.68
CA ILE A 37 -9.74 2.98 -18.97
C ILE A 37 -8.73 3.46 -20.01
N SER A 38 -8.68 4.77 -20.24
CA SER A 38 -7.75 5.38 -21.18
C SER A 38 -6.39 5.67 -20.57
N GLU A 39 -5.37 5.90 -21.40
CA GLU A 39 -4.04 6.34 -20.95
C GLU A 39 -4.11 7.67 -20.17
N ALA A 40 -4.98 8.60 -20.59
CA ALA A 40 -5.21 9.85 -19.87
C ALA A 40 -5.78 9.59 -18.46
N ASN A 41 -6.65 8.59 -18.30
CA ASN A 41 -7.14 8.18 -16.99
C ASN A 41 -6.04 7.57 -16.12
N LEU A 42 -5.19 6.71 -16.69
CA LEU A 42 -4.06 6.11 -15.97
C LEU A 42 -3.07 7.18 -15.49
N LYS A 43 -2.77 8.16 -16.34
CA LYS A 43 -1.93 9.32 -15.99
C LYS A 43 -2.51 10.08 -14.81
N LYS A 44 -3.79 10.48 -14.93
CA LYS A 44 -4.48 11.25 -13.89
C LYS A 44 -4.53 10.49 -12.56
N VAL A 45 -4.89 9.21 -12.60
CA VAL A 45 -4.91 8.35 -11.40
C VAL A 45 -3.53 8.27 -10.76
N ALA A 46 -2.47 8.03 -11.53
CA ALA A 46 -1.12 7.94 -10.96
C ALA A 46 -0.66 9.26 -10.32
N GLU A 47 -0.92 10.40 -10.96
CA GLU A 47 -0.53 11.73 -10.47
C GLU A 47 -1.34 12.14 -9.23
N GLU A 48 -2.65 11.92 -9.23
CA GLU A 48 -3.49 12.25 -8.07
C GLU A 48 -3.25 11.29 -6.90
N VAL A 49 -3.09 9.99 -7.15
CA VAL A 49 -2.67 9.05 -6.10
C VAL A 49 -1.31 9.43 -5.54
N ALA A 50 -0.35 9.85 -6.38
CA ALA A 50 0.96 10.28 -5.91
C ALA A 50 0.87 11.47 -4.94
N ALA A 51 0.01 12.45 -5.21
CA ALA A 51 -0.20 13.59 -4.33
C ALA A 51 -0.84 13.20 -2.98
N VAL A 52 -1.88 12.35 -3.01
CA VAL A 52 -2.54 11.89 -1.78
C VAL A 52 -1.62 10.96 -0.98
N TRP A 53 -0.84 10.12 -1.67
CA TRP A 53 0.17 9.25 -1.04
C TRP A 53 1.28 10.06 -0.39
N GLU A 54 1.81 11.09 -1.05
CA GLU A 54 2.82 11.98 -0.46
C GLU A 54 2.32 12.62 0.84
N THR A 55 1.07 13.10 0.83
CA THR A 55 0.42 13.63 2.04
C THR A 55 0.35 12.57 3.14
N PHE A 56 -0.07 11.35 2.82
CA PHE A 56 -0.13 10.25 3.79
C PHE A 56 1.26 9.84 4.33
N PHE A 57 2.24 9.72 3.44
CA PHE A 57 3.56 9.18 3.73
C PHE A 57 4.45 10.16 4.52
N THR A 58 4.26 11.46 4.30
CA THR A 58 5.10 12.50 4.93
C THR A 58 4.46 13.16 6.15
N LYS A 59 3.17 12.88 6.46
CA LYS A 59 2.45 13.55 7.55
C LYS A 59 3.12 13.31 8.91
N PRO A 60 3.56 14.36 9.61
CA PRO A 60 4.10 14.21 10.96
C PRO A 60 2.98 13.87 11.96
N ASN A 61 3.32 13.10 12.98
CA ASN A 61 2.45 12.87 14.13
C ASN A 61 2.79 13.94 15.20
N SER A 62 1.85 14.84 15.47
CA SER A 62 2.06 16.03 16.31
C SER A 62 2.36 15.76 17.79
N VAL A 63 2.37 14.52 18.27
CA VAL A 63 2.56 14.19 19.70
C VAL A 63 3.47 12.97 19.96
N GLY A 64 4.31 12.56 19.01
CA GLY A 64 5.21 11.42 19.24
C GLY A 64 5.52 10.58 18.02
N GLY A 65 5.90 11.26 16.94
CA GLY A 65 6.77 10.65 15.97
C GLY A 65 6.07 10.13 14.71
N PRO A 66 6.61 10.46 13.54
CA PRO A 66 6.08 10.01 12.25
C PRO A 66 6.14 8.48 12.07
N ILE A 67 5.30 7.99 11.17
CA ILE A 67 4.93 6.58 11.11
C ILE A 67 5.87 5.78 10.22
N PHE A 68 6.28 6.33 9.08
CA PHE A 68 7.18 5.65 8.16
C PHE A 68 8.61 6.08 8.39
N SER A 69 9.52 5.12 8.56
CA SER A 69 10.95 5.39 8.77
C SER A 69 11.54 6.28 7.66
N SER A 70 12.50 7.13 8.04
CA SER A 70 13.27 7.97 7.12
C SER A 70 14.14 7.19 6.13
N ASN A 71 14.41 5.91 6.40
CA ASN A 71 15.08 5.04 5.43
C ASN A 71 14.14 4.48 4.36
N TYR A 72 12.84 4.67 4.48
CA TYR A 72 11.88 4.30 3.43
C TYR A 72 11.56 5.52 2.59
N ARG A 73 11.79 5.39 1.28
CA ARG A 73 11.55 6.44 0.30
C ARG A 73 10.61 5.93 -0.77
N THR A 74 9.60 6.71 -1.16
CA THR A 74 8.78 6.37 -2.34
C THR A 74 9.37 7.09 -3.55
N THR A 75 9.58 6.35 -4.64
CA THR A 75 10.20 6.86 -5.87
C THR A 75 9.17 7.05 -6.98
N GLU A 76 8.13 6.22 -7.00
CA GLU A 76 7.15 6.25 -8.08
C GLU A 76 5.77 5.70 -7.67
N VAL A 77 4.77 6.09 -8.45
CA VAL A 77 3.41 5.53 -8.44
C VAL A 77 3.07 5.06 -9.83
N LYS A 78 2.72 3.78 -9.98
CA LYS A 78 2.37 3.16 -11.24
C LYS A 78 0.90 2.79 -11.29
N ALA A 79 0.20 3.24 -12.33
CA ALA A 79 -1.16 2.83 -12.66
C ALA A 79 -1.15 1.95 -13.91
N SER A 80 -1.75 0.76 -13.83
CA SER A 80 -1.83 -0.20 -14.93
C SER A 80 -3.27 -0.60 -15.20
N HIS A 81 -3.70 -0.56 -16.46
CA HIS A 81 -4.99 -1.12 -16.85
C HIS A 81 -4.88 -2.65 -16.86
N VAL A 82 -5.71 -3.32 -16.06
CA VAL A 82 -5.78 -4.78 -15.98
C VAL A 82 -7.11 -5.22 -16.55
N GLY A 83 -7.06 -6.10 -17.54
CA GLY A 83 -8.25 -6.63 -18.18
C GLY A 83 -8.92 -7.73 -17.37
N THR A 84 -10.11 -8.15 -17.81
CA THR A 84 -10.82 -9.31 -17.26
C THR A 84 -9.98 -10.59 -17.23
N ASN A 85 -8.99 -10.76 -18.11
CA ASN A 85 -8.07 -11.91 -18.07
C ASN A 85 -7.01 -11.84 -16.95
N GLY A 86 -6.98 -10.76 -16.17
CA GLY A 86 -6.04 -10.52 -15.08
C GLY A 86 -4.64 -10.10 -15.53
N LYS A 87 -4.45 -9.84 -16.83
CA LYS A 87 -3.20 -9.33 -17.40
C LYS A 87 -3.32 -7.84 -17.62
N VAL A 88 -2.17 -7.17 -17.65
CA VAL A 88 -2.11 -5.78 -18.10
C VAL A 88 -2.57 -5.73 -19.56
N VAL A 89 -3.50 -4.84 -19.87
CA VAL A 89 -4.04 -4.65 -21.23
C VAL A 89 -3.71 -3.22 -21.65
N GLY A 90 -3.05 -3.07 -22.80
CA GLY A 90 -2.68 -1.74 -23.31
C GLY A 90 -1.63 -1.04 -22.44
N ASN A 91 -1.97 0.17 -21.99
CA ASN A 91 -1.02 1.11 -21.45
C ASN A 91 -0.83 0.99 -19.92
N THR A 92 0.32 1.45 -19.47
CA THR A 92 0.61 1.72 -18.06
C THR A 92 1.19 3.10 -17.97
N TYR A 93 0.88 3.83 -16.90
CA TYR A 93 1.52 5.10 -16.62
C TYR A 93 2.28 5.04 -15.30
N THR A 94 3.46 5.65 -15.25
CA THR A 94 4.28 5.75 -14.05
C THR A 94 4.57 7.21 -13.77
N HIS A 95 4.12 7.69 -12.61
CA HIS A 95 4.50 8.98 -12.07
C HIS A 95 5.79 8.80 -11.26
N PHE A 96 6.85 9.50 -11.65
CA PHE A 96 8.09 9.56 -10.87
C PHE A 96 8.11 10.84 -10.04
N TYR A 97 8.43 10.72 -8.76
CA TYR A 97 8.70 11.90 -7.95
C TYR A 97 10.03 12.54 -8.41
N GLY A 98 10.07 13.86 -8.56
CA GLY A 98 11.29 14.57 -8.96
C GLY A 98 12.44 14.38 -7.95
N ALA A 99 12.10 14.24 -6.67
CA ALA A 99 12.98 13.72 -5.63
C ALA A 99 12.21 12.66 -4.83
N PRO A 100 12.82 11.53 -4.43
CA PRO A 100 12.12 10.51 -3.64
C PRO A 100 11.52 11.12 -2.37
N ILE A 101 10.23 10.86 -2.14
CA ILE A 101 9.56 11.31 -0.91
C ILE A 101 10.05 10.44 0.23
N VAL A 102 10.49 11.06 1.31
CA VAL A 102 11.12 10.37 2.44
C VAL A 102 10.13 10.29 3.60
N GLY A 103 9.97 9.09 4.17
CA GLY A 103 9.18 8.90 5.38
C GLY A 103 9.71 9.83 6.47
N LYS A 104 8.83 10.41 7.28
CA LYS A 104 9.29 11.41 8.25
C LYS A 104 9.71 10.83 9.60
N GLY A 105 9.56 9.51 9.80
CA GLY A 105 9.58 8.71 11.04
C GLY A 105 10.57 9.12 12.12
N SER A 106 10.16 9.17 13.38
CA SER A 106 11.06 9.39 14.52
C SER A 106 10.91 8.27 15.52
N GLY A 107 11.94 7.46 15.69
CA GLY A 107 11.96 6.38 16.68
C GLY A 107 12.88 5.26 16.25
N PHE A 108 12.56 4.63 15.12
CA PHE A 108 13.33 3.53 14.57
C PHE A 108 13.62 3.75 13.09
N ASP A 109 14.83 4.22 12.77
CA ASP A 109 15.21 4.47 11.39
C ASP A 109 15.40 3.17 10.60
N ASN A 110 15.67 2.03 11.24
CA ASN A 110 16.00 0.77 10.55
C ASN A 110 15.04 -0.38 10.91
N PRO A 111 13.71 -0.27 10.65
CA PRO A 111 12.77 -1.31 11.03
C PRO A 111 12.98 -2.55 10.16
N ALA A 112 13.20 -3.71 10.79
CA ALA A 112 13.64 -4.92 10.11
C ALA A 112 12.92 -5.14 8.75
N PRO A 113 13.67 -5.35 7.65
CA PRO A 113 13.17 -5.28 6.26
C PRO A 113 11.99 -6.23 5.96
N GLN A 114 11.90 -7.31 6.72
CA GLN A 114 10.86 -8.32 6.64
C GLN A 114 9.56 -7.95 7.36
N THR A 115 9.48 -6.82 8.03
CA THR A 115 8.32 -6.43 8.84
C THR A 115 7.50 -5.33 8.18
N ALA A 116 6.18 -5.38 8.33
CA ALA A 116 5.30 -4.34 7.78
C ALA A 116 4.01 -4.19 8.60
N MET A 117 3.51 -2.95 8.65
CA MET A 117 2.13 -2.69 9.06
C MET A 117 1.18 -3.07 7.95
N VAL A 118 -0.01 -3.54 8.31
CA VAL A 118 -0.98 -4.03 7.33
C VAL A 118 -2.23 -3.14 7.34
N GLY A 119 -2.39 -2.37 6.26
CA GLY A 119 -3.67 -1.80 5.87
C GLY A 119 -4.63 -2.91 5.48
N SER A 120 -5.77 -2.99 6.16
CA SER A 120 -6.81 -3.97 5.90
C SER A 120 -8.01 -3.31 5.25
N PHE A 121 -8.54 -3.97 4.22
CA PHE A 121 -9.75 -3.57 3.51
C PHE A 121 -10.85 -4.58 3.77
N ARG A 122 -12.10 -4.11 3.88
CA ARG A 122 -13.29 -4.96 3.88
C ARG A 122 -14.36 -4.39 2.96
N SER A 123 -15.09 -5.28 2.31
CA SER A 123 -16.33 -4.93 1.63
C SER A 123 -17.55 -5.26 2.49
N ASN A 124 -18.75 -4.94 1.99
CA ASN A 124 -20.02 -5.36 2.61
C ASN A 124 -20.27 -6.87 2.57
N LYS A 125 -19.44 -7.65 1.84
CA LYS A 125 -19.54 -9.11 1.78
C LYS A 125 -18.94 -9.73 3.04
N GLN A 126 -19.73 -10.51 3.78
CA GLN A 126 -19.29 -11.09 5.05
C GLN A 126 -18.11 -12.08 4.93
N ARG A 127 -18.10 -12.95 3.91
CA ARG A 127 -17.08 -14.00 3.74
C ARG A 127 -16.80 -14.33 2.27
N GLY A 128 -15.63 -14.92 2.02
CA GLY A 128 -15.24 -15.48 0.71
C GLY A 128 -14.52 -14.49 -0.21
N PRO A 129 -14.34 -14.83 -1.50
CA PRO A 129 -13.63 -13.97 -2.45
C PRO A 129 -14.25 -12.56 -2.50
N GLY A 130 -13.39 -11.53 -2.41
CA GLY A 130 -13.80 -10.12 -2.41
C GLY A 130 -14.29 -9.58 -1.06
N SER A 131 -14.26 -10.35 0.03
CA SER A 131 -14.66 -9.84 1.36
C SER A 131 -13.58 -9.02 2.05
N GLN A 132 -12.31 -9.39 1.85
CA GLN A 132 -11.16 -8.80 2.56
C GLN A 132 -9.98 -8.59 1.62
N GLY A 133 -9.18 -7.56 1.90
CA GLY A 133 -7.92 -7.28 1.23
C GLY A 133 -6.87 -6.76 2.21
N ARG A 134 -5.61 -6.79 1.79
CA ARG A 134 -4.47 -6.32 2.59
C ARG A 134 -3.51 -5.51 1.73
N MET A 135 -2.94 -4.48 2.34
CA MET A 135 -1.92 -3.60 1.80
C MET A 135 -0.78 -3.56 2.82
N TYR A 136 0.38 -4.09 2.45
CA TYR A 136 1.57 -4.11 3.30
C TYR A 136 2.24 -2.74 3.20
N LEU A 137 2.19 -1.95 4.26
CA LEU A 137 2.72 -0.59 4.26
C LEU A 137 4.25 -0.59 4.43
N PRO A 138 4.94 0.47 3.97
CA PRO A 138 6.38 0.63 4.17
C PRO A 138 6.79 0.63 5.64
N GLY A 139 8.08 0.41 5.90
CA GLY A 139 8.62 0.16 7.24
C GLY A 139 8.24 1.22 8.28
N LEU A 140 7.76 0.72 9.41
CA LEU A 140 7.21 1.52 10.50
C LEU A 140 8.34 2.03 11.40
N GLY A 141 8.39 3.33 11.65
CA GLY A 141 9.28 3.96 12.64
C GLY A 141 8.70 4.04 14.06
N ALA A 142 7.61 3.32 14.34
CA ALA A 142 6.90 3.37 15.62
C ALA A 142 7.45 2.35 16.62
N PHE A 143 7.36 2.70 17.90
CA PHE A 143 7.78 1.83 19.00
C PHE A 143 6.83 0.65 19.20
N ILE A 144 7.41 -0.53 19.38
CA ILE A 144 6.73 -1.75 19.82
C ILE A 144 6.84 -1.79 21.35
N GLY A 145 5.69 -1.91 22.03
CA GLY A 145 5.65 -2.01 23.49
C GLY A 145 6.09 -3.38 23.99
N ASP A 146 6.16 -3.51 25.31
CA ASP A 146 6.51 -4.78 25.98
C ASP A 146 5.48 -5.90 25.73
N ASP A 147 4.27 -5.54 25.29
CA ASP A 147 3.23 -6.47 24.84
C ASP A 147 3.48 -7.01 23.41
N GLY A 148 4.55 -6.57 22.75
CA GLY A 148 4.89 -6.94 21.38
C GLY A 148 4.00 -6.28 20.33
N LEU A 149 3.23 -5.24 20.69
CA LEU A 149 2.32 -4.54 19.80
C LEU A 149 2.70 -3.07 19.66
N VAL A 150 2.28 -2.46 18.54
CA VAL A 150 2.34 -1.00 18.42
C VAL A 150 1.30 -0.37 19.34
N SER A 151 1.65 0.77 19.95
CA SER A 151 0.76 1.51 20.85
C SER A 151 -0.58 1.85 20.19
N GLU A 152 -1.67 1.77 20.96
CA GLU A 152 -3.01 2.02 20.46
C GLU A 152 -3.18 3.43 19.88
N ASP A 153 -2.58 4.45 20.51
CA ASP A 153 -2.64 5.83 20.02
C ASP A 153 -1.97 5.98 18.65
N SER A 154 -0.80 5.36 18.46
CA SER A 154 -0.10 5.39 17.16
C SER A 154 -0.92 4.70 16.07
N ILE A 155 -1.57 3.58 16.40
CA ILE A 155 -2.39 2.82 15.45
C ILE A 155 -3.69 3.55 15.11
N ARG A 156 -4.36 4.16 16.09
CA ARG A 156 -5.54 4.99 15.84
C ARG A 156 -5.21 6.15 14.89
N LYS A 157 -4.06 6.80 15.08
CA LYS A 157 -3.61 7.89 14.20
C LYS A 157 -3.26 7.39 12.81
N LEU A 158 -2.53 6.29 12.69
CA LEU A 158 -2.24 5.65 11.41
C LEU A 158 -3.53 5.26 10.68
N ALA A 159 -4.49 4.65 11.38
CA ALA A 159 -5.78 4.25 10.82
C ALA A 159 -6.56 5.47 10.31
N ASN A 160 -6.59 6.58 11.05
CA ASN A 160 -7.22 7.82 10.59
C ASN A 160 -6.55 8.40 9.34
N GLN A 161 -5.21 8.40 9.30
CA GLN A 161 -4.44 8.87 8.14
C GLN A 161 -4.63 7.95 6.92
N PHE A 162 -4.65 6.64 7.14
CA PHE A 162 -4.87 5.64 6.10
C PHE A 162 -6.30 5.74 5.54
N ASN A 163 -7.29 5.97 6.40
CA ASN A 163 -8.67 6.20 5.95
C ASN A 163 -8.77 7.50 5.13
N ALA A 164 -8.10 8.57 5.56
CA ALA A 164 -8.03 9.82 4.79
C ALA A 164 -7.34 9.63 3.43
N PHE A 165 -6.28 8.82 3.37
CA PHE A 165 -5.63 8.42 2.11
C PHE A 165 -6.61 7.72 1.17
N ILE A 166 -7.32 6.69 1.65
CA ILE A 166 -8.26 5.93 0.83
C ILE A 166 -9.45 6.79 0.38
N ASN A 167 -9.95 7.69 1.23
CA ASN A 167 -11.00 8.63 0.84
C ASN A 167 -10.49 9.60 -0.24
N GLY A 168 -9.27 10.16 -0.09
CA GLY A 168 -8.68 11.02 -1.10
C GLY A 168 -8.47 10.30 -2.44
N VAL A 169 -8.21 8.99 -2.44
CA VAL A 169 -8.17 8.17 -3.65
C VAL A 169 -9.57 7.98 -4.27
N ASN A 170 -10.61 7.82 -3.46
CA ASN A 170 -12.00 7.71 -3.94
C ASN A 170 -12.57 9.05 -4.45
N ASP A 171 -11.99 10.18 -4.03
CA ASP A 171 -12.37 11.51 -4.50
C ASP A 171 -11.77 11.85 -5.89
N ILE A 172 -10.86 11.01 -6.41
CA ILE A 172 -10.28 11.14 -7.76
C ILE A 172 -11.40 11.00 -8.80
N THR A 173 -11.42 11.92 -9.77
CA THR A 173 -12.35 11.89 -10.90
C THR A 173 -11.61 11.90 -12.22
N ASP A 174 -12.21 11.43 -13.31
CA ASP A 174 -11.59 11.48 -14.64
C ASP A 174 -11.62 12.87 -15.31
N GLY A 175 -12.20 13.88 -14.64
CA GLY A 175 -12.33 15.25 -15.15
C GLY A 175 -13.56 15.49 -16.03
N ILE A 176 -14.29 14.45 -16.40
CA ILE A 176 -15.63 14.54 -17.02
C ILE A 176 -16.73 14.04 -16.09
N GLY A 177 -16.39 13.77 -14.83
CA GLY A 177 -17.34 13.50 -13.75
C GLY A 177 -17.47 12.02 -13.35
N ASN A 178 -16.71 11.09 -13.98
CA ASN A 178 -16.66 9.72 -13.47
C ASN A 178 -15.69 9.65 -12.29
N SER A 179 -16.10 8.95 -11.23
CA SER A 179 -15.29 8.73 -10.03
C SER A 179 -14.55 7.39 -10.10
N PHE A 180 -13.48 7.27 -9.32
CA PHE A 180 -12.83 6.00 -9.05
C PHE A 180 -13.15 5.52 -7.65
N THR A 181 -13.21 4.21 -7.46
CA THR A 181 -13.42 3.61 -6.13
C THR A 181 -12.43 2.49 -5.89
N VAL A 182 -11.89 2.40 -4.67
CA VAL A 182 -11.05 1.28 -4.25
C VAL A 182 -11.90 0.01 -4.15
N ILE A 183 -11.43 -1.06 -4.81
CA ILE A 183 -12.15 -2.34 -4.88
C ILE A 183 -11.32 -3.52 -4.38
N LEU A 184 -12.04 -4.56 -3.99
CA LEU A 184 -11.57 -5.92 -3.80
C LEU A 184 -11.96 -6.78 -5.00
N ALA A 185 -11.01 -7.01 -5.90
CA ALA A 185 -11.21 -7.86 -7.07
C ALA A 185 -10.56 -9.24 -6.91
N SER A 186 -11.32 -10.30 -7.20
CA SER A 186 -10.87 -11.70 -7.22
C SER A 186 -11.35 -12.38 -8.50
N SER A 187 -10.52 -13.27 -9.05
CA SER A 187 -10.83 -14.09 -10.23
C SER A 187 -11.33 -15.50 -9.86
N VAL A 188 -11.55 -15.77 -8.58
CA VAL A 188 -12.06 -17.06 -8.09
C VAL A 188 -13.53 -17.22 -8.46
N GLY A 189 -13.90 -18.41 -8.97
CA GLY A 189 -15.23 -18.67 -9.51
C GLY A 189 -15.52 -17.84 -10.76
N ASN A 190 -16.68 -17.18 -10.79
CA ASN A 190 -17.09 -16.29 -11.88
C ASN A 190 -16.50 -14.87 -11.78
N GLY A 191 -15.46 -14.69 -10.95
CA GLY A 191 -14.96 -13.38 -10.58
C GLY A 191 -15.85 -12.69 -9.54
N VAL A 192 -15.24 -11.82 -8.73
CA VAL A 192 -15.93 -10.96 -7.77
C VAL A 192 -15.23 -9.62 -7.72
N GLU A 193 -15.99 -8.54 -7.82
CA GLU A 193 -15.57 -7.18 -7.51
C GLU A 193 -16.53 -6.61 -6.48
N LYS A 194 -15.95 -6.00 -5.43
CA LYS A 194 -16.68 -5.34 -4.37
C LYS A 194 -15.95 -4.09 -3.93
N ASP A 195 -16.68 -3.01 -3.75
CA ASP A 195 -16.15 -1.77 -3.20
C ASP A 195 -15.62 -2.00 -1.78
N VAL A 196 -14.54 -1.30 -1.46
CA VAL A 196 -14.05 -1.22 -0.10
C VAL A 196 -14.96 -0.29 0.70
N THR A 197 -15.61 -0.84 1.73
CA THR A 197 -16.54 -0.10 2.60
C THR A 197 -15.93 0.18 3.97
N GLN A 198 -14.85 -0.50 4.34
CA GLN A 198 -14.14 -0.29 5.60
C GLN A 198 -12.64 -0.43 5.41
N THR A 199 -11.89 0.41 6.12
CA THR A 199 -10.43 0.34 6.23
C THR A 199 -10.05 0.10 7.70
N GLY A 200 -8.84 -0.41 7.92
CA GLY A 200 -8.30 -0.60 9.27
C GLY A 200 -6.80 -0.87 9.24
N ILE A 201 -6.16 -0.76 10.40
CA ILE A 201 -4.75 -1.05 10.59
C ILE A 201 -4.65 -1.98 11.81
N ASP A 202 -3.95 -3.10 11.67
CA ASP A 202 -3.69 -4.00 12.80
C ASP A 202 -2.64 -3.39 13.74
N ARG A 203 -2.71 -3.62 15.05
CA ARG A 203 -1.63 -3.26 15.99
C ARG A 203 -0.42 -4.18 15.87
N LYS A 204 -0.64 -5.39 15.35
CA LYS A 204 0.40 -6.37 15.12
C LYS A 204 1.14 -6.08 13.82
N VAL A 205 2.46 -6.08 13.91
CA VAL A 205 3.35 -6.06 12.73
C VAL A 205 3.37 -7.44 12.09
N ASP A 206 3.20 -7.53 10.78
CA ASP A 206 3.23 -8.79 10.04
C ASP A 206 4.62 -9.06 9.47
N THR A 207 4.98 -10.34 9.35
CA THR A 207 6.26 -10.76 8.76
C THR A 207 6.05 -11.19 7.32
N GLN A 208 6.73 -10.50 6.40
CA GLN A 208 6.81 -10.85 4.99
C GLN A 208 7.81 -12.00 4.80
N ARG A 209 7.34 -13.25 4.97
CA ARG A 209 8.18 -14.47 4.88
C ARG A 209 9.05 -14.52 3.63
N ARG A 210 8.52 -14.10 2.48
CA ARG A 210 9.28 -14.06 1.22
C ARG A 210 10.51 -13.13 1.32
N ARG A 211 10.39 -11.99 2.00
CA ARG A 211 11.51 -11.07 2.22
C ARG A 211 12.49 -11.66 3.23
N ALA A 212 11.98 -12.19 4.35
CA ALA A 212 12.83 -12.82 5.37
C ALA A 212 13.70 -13.94 4.76
N ASN A 213 13.13 -14.79 3.91
CA ASN A 213 13.87 -15.88 3.25
C ASN A 213 14.89 -15.39 2.21
N GLY A 214 14.77 -14.13 1.73
CA GLY A 214 15.73 -13.53 0.80
C GLY A 214 16.92 -12.88 1.48
N LEU A 215 16.89 -12.71 2.80
CA LEU A 215 18.01 -12.15 3.55
C LEU A 215 19.06 -13.24 3.79
N THR A 216 20.32 -12.91 3.54
CA THR A 216 21.43 -13.79 3.87
C THR A 216 21.76 -13.63 5.35
N SER A 217 21.94 -14.75 6.05
CA SER A 217 22.35 -14.75 7.45
C SER A 217 23.86 -14.91 7.53
N ASP A 218 24.55 -13.92 8.07
CA ASP A 218 25.96 -14.01 8.42
C ASP A 218 26.09 -14.57 9.83
N TYR A 219 26.56 -15.82 9.94
CA TYR A 219 26.78 -16.46 11.24
C TYR A 219 28.24 -16.26 11.69
N LEU A 220 28.42 -15.70 12.88
CA LEU A 220 29.70 -15.75 13.58
C LEU A 220 29.74 -17.03 14.41
N THR A 221 30.68 -17.92 14.11
CA THR A 221 30.92 -19.14 14.89
C THR A 221 32.03 -18.90 15.91
N ASN A 222 31.75 -19.18 17.19
CA ASN A 222 32.75 -19.22 18.24
C ASN A 222 32.94 -20.67 18.70
N GLU A 223 34.18 -21.07 18.98
CA GLU A 223 34.46 -22.37 19.59
C GLU A 223 33.96 -22.40 21.04
N VAL A 224 33.29 -23.47 21.42
CA VAL A 224 32.91 -23.74 22.81
C VAL A 224 33.90 -24.76 23.36
N ASN A 225 34.75 -24.35 24.29
CA ASN A 225 35.59 -25.28 25.05
C ASN A 225 34.69 -26.03 26.04
N ILE A 226 34.51 -27.33 25.80
CA ILE A 226 33.81 -28.27 26.70
C ILE A 226 34.87 -29.04 27.51
#